data_AF-A0A1F6TI33-F1
#
_entry.id   AF-A0A1F6TI33-F1
#
_cell.length_a   1.000
_cell.length_b   1.000
_cell.length_c   1.000
_cell.angle_alpha   90.00
_cell.angle_beta   90.00
_cell.angle_gamma   90.00
#
_symmetry.space_group_name_H-M   'P 1'
#
loop_
_entity.id
_entity.type
_entity.pdbx_description
1 polymer ?
#
loop_
_entity_poly.entity_id
_entity_poly.type
_entity_poly.pdbx_seq_one_letter_code
_entity_poly.pdbx_strand_id
1 'polypeptide(L)'
;MVLDTVLGSCIAACIYDPDAGVGGMNHFMLPEGVDPNYPTTARYGVHAMELLISEVMKLGGQRRRFQAKVFGGGHVLRIRESLDGVPQRNIEFVRRFMNTEQIPVVSEDLGGYRARRVLFHPHSGKAFLKRLGQSEAELTAQEEMVYLISLKKQKLEGDITLF
;
A
#
# COMPACT_ATOMS: atom_id res chain seq x y z
N MET A 1 11.10 -15.46 -10.02
CA MET A 1 10.25 -15.19 -8.84
C MET A 1 9.23 -14.12 -9.20
N VAL A 2 7.99 -14.23 -8.72
CA VAL A 2 6.91 -13.25 -8.91
C VAL A 2 6.33 -12.94 -7.54
N LEU A 3 6.10 -11.66 -7.25
CA LEU A 3 5.42 -11.22 -6.05
C LEU A 3 3.94 -11.03 -6.37
N ASP A 4 3.07 -11.44 -5.46
CA ASP A 4 1.62 -11.51 -5.69
C ASP A 4 0.86 -10.99 -4.48
N THR A 5 -0.15 -10.16 -4.72
CA THR A 5 -1.01 -9.66 -3.67
C THR A 5 -2.40 -9.29 -4.16
N VAL A 6 -3.39 -9.38 -3.28
CA VAL A 6 -4.76 -8.92 -3.50
C VAL A 6 -4.98 -7.63 -2.72
N LEU A 7 -5.60 -6.64 -3.35
CA LEU A 7 -5.80 -5.31 -2.81
C LEU A 7 -7.26 -4.91 -2.87
N GLY A 8 -7.82 -4.52 -1.71
CA GLY A 8 -8.95 -3.62 -1.62
C GLY A 8 -8.46 -2.21 -1.27
N SER A 9 -8.75 -1.73 -0.06
CA SER A 9 -8.41 -0.41 0.49
C SER A 9 -6.90 -0.17 0.69
N CYS A 10 -6.11 -1.23 0.83
CA CYS A 10 -4.66 -1.20 0.99
C CYS A 10 -3.93 -0.78 -0.30
N ILE A 11 -2.63 -0.49 -0.17
CA ILE A 11 -1.76 -0.10 -1.29
C ILE A 11 -0.60 -1.09 -1.40
N ALA A 12 -0.30 -1.49 -2.64
CA ALA A 12 0.99 -2.08 -2.98
C ALA A 12 1.86 -1.04 -3.68
N ALA A 13 3.05 -0.79 -3.14
CA ALA A 13 4.09 -0.03 -3.82
C ALA A 13 5.16 -0.99 -4.35
N CYS A 14 5.41 -0.91 -5.65
CA CYS A 14 6.46 -1.67 -6.33
C CYS A 14 7.59 -0.72 -6.70
N ILE A 15 8.81 -0.99 -6.25
CA ILE A 15 10.02 -0.21 -6.57
C ILE A 15 10.93 -1.07 -7.44
N TYR A 16 11.54 -0.45 -8.46
CA TYR A 16 12.43 -1.11 -9.40
C TYR A 16 13.56 -0.19 -9.84
N ASP A 17 14.79 -0.73 -9.88
CA ASP A 17 15.93 -0.12 -10.56
C ASP A 17 16.13 -0.80 -11.92
N PRO A 18 15.90 -0.10 -13.05
CA PRO A 18 15.98 -0.68 -14.39
C PRO A 18 17.39 -1.10 -14.81
N ASP A 19 18.41 -0.45 -14.29
CA ASP A 19 19.79 -0.74 -14.65
C ASP A 19 20.34 -1.92 -13.85
N ALA A 20 20.01 -1.98 -12.55
CA ALA A 20 20.44 -3.07 -11.68
C ALA A 20 19.57 -4.34 -11.86
N GLY A 21 18.37 -4.21 -12.45
CA GLY A 21 17.47 -5.35 -12.61
C GLY A 21 16.96 -5.90 -11.27
N VAL A 22 16.83 -5.03 -10.26
CA VAL A 22 16.38 -5.38 -8.92
C VAL A 22 15.20 -4.53 -8.50
N GLY A 23 14.31 -5.11 -7.70
CA GLY A 23 13.11 -4.45 -7.25
C GLY A 23 12.44 -5.24 -6.15
N GLY A 24 11.37 -4.65 -5.61
CA GLY A 24 10.58 -5.25 -4.54
C GLY A 24 9.17 -4.69 -4.55
N MET A 25 8.32 -5.31 -3.76
CA MET A 25 6.95 -4.88 -3.55
C MET A 25 6.65 -4.92 -2.05
N ASN A 26 5.98 -3.91 -1.54
CA ASN A 26 5.33 -3.97 -0.24
C ASN A 26 3.81 -3.98 -0.39
N HIS A 27 3.13 -4.21 0.72
CA HIS A 27 1.69 -4.09 0.87
C HIS A 27 1.45 -3.43 2.22
N PHE A 28 0.80 -2.26 2.25
CA PHE A 28 0.50 -1.57 3.49
C PHE A 28 -0.94 -1.03 3.53
N MET A 29 -1.43 -0.82 4.75
CA MET A 29 -2.68 -0.13 5.03
C MET A 29 -2.47 0.78 6.24
N LEU A 30 -2.91 2.03 6.17
CA LEU A 30 -2.87 2.93 7.31
C LEU A 30 -4.05 2.64 8.26
N PRO A 31 -3.84 2.62 9.59
CA PRO A 31 -4.92 2.45 10.57
C PRO A 31 -5.97 3.58 10.50
N GLU A 32 -7.22 3.23 10.82
CA GLU A 32 -8.36 4.14 10.80
C GLU A 32 -8.36 5.13 11.99
N GLY A 33 -8.84 6.36 11.77
CA GLY A 33 -9.00 7.36 12.82
C GLY A 33 -7.70 7.99 13.29
N VAL A 34 -6.69 8.04 12.41
CA VAL A 34 -5.46 8.78 12.63
C VAL A 34 -5.19 9.65 11.42
N ASP A 35 -5.06 10.94 11.66
CA ASP A 35 -4.77 11.94 10.65
C ASP A 35 -3.45 11.57 9.93
N PRO A 36 -3.39 11.54 8.60
CA PRO A 36 -2.14 11.32 7.88
C PRO A 36 -1.09 12.43 8.12
N ASN A 37 -1.48 13.55 8.72
CA ASN A 37 -0.58 14.59 9.24
C ASN A 37 -0.05 14.30 10.66
N TYR A 38 -0.57 13.28 11.35
CA TYR A 38 -0.10 12.90 12.68
C TYR A 38 1.09 11.91 12.62
N PRO A 39 2.11 12.06 13.49
CA PRO A 39 3.40 11.38 13.32
C PRO A 39 3.35 9.86 13.50
N THR A 40 2.41 9.31 14.27
CA THR A 40 2.37 7.88 14.63
C THR A 40 1.92 6.97 13.48
N THR A 41 0.96 7.42 12.66
CA THR A 41 0.43 6.62 11.55
C THR A 41 1.24 6.79 10.28
N ALA A 42 1.70 8.01 10.00
CA ALA A 42 2.70 8.23 8.96
C ALA A 42 3.93 7.35 9.19
N ARG A 43 4.36 7.16 10.45
CA ARG A 43 5.47 6.27 10.80
C ARG A 43 5.30 4.83 10.30
N TYR A 44 4.09 4.26 10.30
CA TYR A 44 3.89 2.88 9.85
C TYR A 44 4.07 2.74 8.33
N GLY A 45 3.39 3.60 7.56
CA GLY A 45 3.55 3.64 6.11
C GLY A 45 4.97 4.01 5.69
N VAL A 46 5.59 4.99 6.36
CA VAL A 46 6.97 5.41 6.13
C VAL A 46 7.91 4.25 6.40
N HIS A 47 7.77 3.57 7.54
CA HIS A 47 8.61 2.43 7.87
C HIS A 47 8.51 1.31 6.82
N ALA A 48 7.29 0.96 6.38
CA ALA A 48 7.10 -0.05 5.33
C ALA A 48 7.73 0.34 3.99
N MET A 49 7.74 1.63 3.66
CA MET A 49 8.37 2.15 2.44
C MET A 49 9.90 2.24 2.56
N GLU A 50 10.42 2.68 3.71
CA GLU A 50 11.86 2.74 3.99
C GLU A 50 12.49 1.36 3.99
N LEU A 51 11.83 0.37 4.59
CA LEU A 51 12.25 -1.03 4.53
C LEU A 51 12.33 -1.52 3.09
N LEU A 52 11.29 -1.28 2.27
CA LEU A 52 11.30 -1.64 0.86
C LEU A 52 12.48 -1.02 0.12
N ILE A 53 12.70 0.29 0.27
CA ILE A 53 13.81 1.01 -0.35
C ILE A 53 15.15 0.43 0.10
N SER A 54 15.31 0.20 1.41
CA SER A 54 16.54 -0.37 1.99
C SER A 54 16.85 -1.74 1.42
N GLU A 55 15.86 -2.63 1.34
CA GLU A 55 16.05 -3.98 0.79
C GLU A 55 16.42 -3.94 -0.70
N VAL A 56 15.77 -3.10 -1.51
CA VAL A 56 16.15 -2.94 -2.93
C VAL A 56 17.57 -2.39 -3.06
N MET A 57 17.98 -1.47 -2.19
CA MET A 57 19.36 -0.95 -2.17
C MET A 57 20.39 -2.02 -1.77
N LYS A 58 20.08 -2.86 -0.78
CA LYS A 58 20.94 -4.00 -0.37
C LYS A 58 21.17 -5.00 -1.51
N LEU A 59 20.20 -5.13 -2.41
CA LEU A 59 20.30 -5.95 -3.61
C LEU A 59 21.09 -5.28 -4.76
N GLY A 60 21.66 -4.09 -4.55
CA GLY A 60 22.45 -3.36 -5.53
C GLY A 60 21.69 -2.24 -6.26
N GLY A 61 20.44 -1.97 -5.86
CA GLY A 61 19.66 -0.87 -6.41
C GLY A 61 20.19 0.50 -6.00
N GLN A 62 20.15 1.47 -6.91
CA GLN A 62 20.50 2.86 -6.65
C GLN A 62 19.24 3.71 -6.57
N ARG A 63 19.00 4.33 -5.40
CA ARG A 63 17.80 5.14 -5.12
C ARG A 63 17.46 6.15 -6.23
N ARG A 64 18.47 6.85 -6.77
CA ARG A 64 18.31 7.84 -7.84
C ARG A 64 17.73 7.29 -9.16
N ARG A 65 17.75 5.97 -9.35
CA ARG A 65 17.24 5.26 -10.54
C ARG A 65 15.90 4.58 -10.29
N PHE A 66 15.41 4.62 -9.06
CA PHE A 66 14.19 3.92 -8.70
C PHE A 66 13.00 4.48 -9.47
N GLN A 67 12.17 3.56 -9.95
CA GLN A 67 10.87 3.84 -10.52
C GLN A 67 9.82 3.10 -9.70
N ALA A 68 8.68 3.75 -9.48
CA ALA A 68 7.58 3.20 -8.71
C ALA A 68 6.38 2.84 -9.60
N LYS A 69 5.69 1.77 -9.22
CA LYS A 69 4.33 1.46 -9.67
C LYS A 69 3.44 1.23 -8.46
N VAL A 70 2.27 1.85 -8.42
CA VAL A 70 1.40 1.81 -7.24
C VAL A 70 0.00 1.35 -7.60
N PHE A 71 -0.56 0.49 -6.74
CA PHE A 71 -1.85 -0.16 -6.99
C PHE A 71 -2.68 -0.21 -5.70
N GLY A 72 -4.01 -0.22 -5.81
CA GLY A 72 -4.92 -0.46 -4.68
C GLY A 72 -5.78 0.74 -4.33
N GLY A 73 -6.05 0.96 -3.05
CA GLY A 73 -6.92 2.06 -2.58
C GLY A 73 -8.37 1.91 -3.05
N GLY A 74 -8.84 0.67 -3.23
CA GLY A 74 -10.20 0.35 -3.63
C GLY A 74 -11.22 0.45 -2.49
N HIS A 75 -12.40 0.95 -2.80
CA HIS A 75 -13.54 1.11 -1.89
C HIS A 75 -14.38 -0.17 -1.85
N VAL A 76 -13.77 -1.30 -1.44
CA VAL A 76 -14.39 -2.63 -1.55
C VAL A 76 -15.49 -2.88 -0.53
N LEU A 77 -15.45 -2.20 0.61
CA LEU A 77 -16.47 -2.31 1.66
C LEU A 77 -17.80 -1.61 1.30
N ARG A 78 -17.81 -0.74 0.28
CA ARG A 78 -18.96 0.07 -0.15
C ARG A 78 -19.70 0.82 0.98
N ILE A 79 -19.04 1.02 2.12
CA ILE A 79 -19.51 1.86 3.21
C ILE A 79 -19.48 3.31 2.71
N ARG A 80 -20.48 4.12 3.09
CA ARG A 80 -20.59 5.53 2.65
C ARG A 80 -19.24 6.24 2.80
N GLU A 81 -18.81 6.89 1.71
CA GLU A 81 -17.60 7.70 1.66
C GLU A 81 -17.63 8.75 2.77
N SER A 82 -16.68 8.68 3.69
CA SER A 82 -16.17 9.89 4.34
C SER A 82 -15.04 10.44 3.47
N LEU A 83 -14.93 11.76 3.37
CA LEU A 83 -13.78 12.41 2.72
C LEU A 83 -12.45 11.93 3.33
N ASP A 84 -12.49 11.50 4.61
CA ASP A 84 -11.40 10.85 5.34
C ASP A 84 -11.54 9.32 5.37
N GLY A 85 -11.81 8.67 4.23
CA GLY A 85 -11.86 7.21 4.14
C GLY A 85 -10.47 6.58 4.24
N VAL A 86 -10.38 5.32 4.72
CA VAL A 86 -9.13 4.54 4.69
C VAL A 86 -8.49 4.50 3.28
N PRO A 87 -9.24 4.23 2.19
CA PRO A 87 -8.65 4.17 0.86
C PRO A 87 -8.02 5.50 0.42
N GLN A 88 -8.72 6.61 0.63
CA GLN A 88 -8.27 7.94 0.24
C GLN A 88 -6.98 8.35 0.97
N ARG A 89 -6.91 8.11 2.28
CA ARG A 89 -5.70 8.35 3.07
C ARG A 89 -4.51 7.52 2.58
N ASN A 90 -4.72 6.26 2.22
CA ASN A 90 -3.65 5.41 1.72
C ASN A 90 -3.11 5.93 0.36
N ILE A 91 -4.00 6.38 -0.52
CA ILE A 91 -3.66 6.97 -1.82
C ILE A 91 -2.87 8.27 -1.65
N GLU A 92 -3.35 9.17 -0.80
CA GLU A 92 -2.67 10.44 -0.52
C GLU A 92 -1.30 10.22 0.11
N PHE A 93 -1.21 9.29 1.05
CA PHE A 93 0.05 8.90 1.67
C PHE A 93 1.06 8.43 0.64
N VAL A 94 0.72 7.44 -0.22
CA VAL A 94 1.70 6.90 -1.17
C VAL A 94 2.15 7.97 -2.18
N ARG A 95 1.23 8.80 -2.66
CA ARG A 95 1.56 9.89 -3.60
C ARG A 95 2.49 10.92 -2.97
N ARG A 96 2.19 11.35 -1.73
CA ARG A 96 3.05 12.28 -0.99
C ARG A 96 4.42 11.68 -0.71
N PHE A 97 4.47 10.43 -0.24
CA PHE A 97 5.72 9.73 0.04
C PHE A 97 6.61 9.66 -1.21
N MET A 98 6.06 9.21 -2.35
CA MET A 98 6.82 9.10 -3.60
C MET A 98 7.35 10.46 -4.07
N ASN A 99 6.54 11.52 -3.94
CA ASN A 99 6.94 12.88 -4.28
C ASN A 99 8.06 13.38 -3.37
N THR A 100 7.91 13.23 -2.05
CA THR A 100 8.92 13.61 -1.06
C THR A 100 10.25 12.88 -1.29
N GLU A 101 10.18 11.60 -1.63
CA GLU A 101 11.37 10.78 -1.90
C GLU A 101 11.92 10.90 -3.32
N GLN A 102 11.28 11.73 -4.16
CA GLN A 102 11.64 11.95 -5.56
C GLN A 102 11.70 10.65 -6.37
N ILE A 103 10.84 9.67 -6.05
CA ILE A 103 10.73 8.42 -6.79
C ILE A 103 9.60 8.57 -7.82
N PRO A 104 9.89 8.62 -9.13
CA PRO A 104 8.87 8.78 -10.15
C PRO A 104 7.90 7.60 -10.19
N VAL A 105 6.61 7.87 -10.09
CA VAL A 105 5.54 6.88 -10.32
C VAL A 105 5.30 6.78 -11.83
N VAL A 106 5.78 5.70 -12.44
CA VAL A 106 5.68 5.46 -13.89
C VAL A 106 4.39 4.77 -14.31
N SER A 107 3.62 4.26 -13.35
CA SER A 107 2.30 3.64 -13.57
C SER A 107 1.52 3.58 -12.26
N GLU A 108 0.21 3.85 -12.32
CA GLU A 108 -0.68 3.69 -11.17
C GLU A 108 -2.07 3.14 -11.58
N ASP A 109 -2.68 2.32 -10.71
CA ASP A 109 -4.11 2.00 -10.72
C ASP A 109 -4.62 2.06 -9.27
N LEU A 110 -5.11 3.25 -8.90
CA LEU A 110 -5.56 3.60 -7.56
C LEU A 110 -7.06 3.90 -7.54
N GLY A 111 -7.73 3.68 -6.41
CA GLY A 111 -9.14 4.06 -6.26
C GLY A 111 -10.11 3.06 -6.89
N GLY A 112 -11.37 3.47 -7.06
CA GLY A 112 -12.44 2.64 -7.62
C GLY A 112 -13.04 1.65 -6.62
N TYR A 113 -14.00 0.82 -7.07
CA TYR A 113 -14.83 -0.03 -6.19
C TYR A 113 -14.58 -1.53 -6.34
N ARG A 114 -13.57 -1.94 -7.12
CA ARG A 114 -13.25 -3.34 -7.35
C ARG A 114 -11.92 -3.69 -6.69
N ALA A 115 -11.91 -4.84 -5.99
CA ALA A 115 -10.68 -5.47 -5.56
C ALA A 115 -9.84 -5.86 -6.78
N ARG A 116 -8.52 -5.88 -6.63
CA ARG A 116 -7.59 -6.23 -7.71
C ARG A 116 -6.44 -7.09 -7.19
N ARG A 117 -6.03 -8.06 -8.00
CA ARG A 117 -4.80 -8.82 -7.79
C ARG A 117 -3.68 -8.21 -8.61
N VAL A 118 -2.52 -8.07 -8.01
CA VAL A 118 -1.32 -7.50 -8.61
C VAL A 118 -0.23 -8.55 -8.60
N LEU A 119 0.37 -8.77 -9.76
CA LEU A 119 1.56 -9.59 -9.93
C LEU A 119 2.71 -8.69 -10.33
N PHE A 120 3.79 -8.70 -9.56
CA PHE A 120 4.98 -7.89 -9.81
C PHE A 120 6.21 -8.76 -10.06
N HIS A 121 6.94 -8.44 -11.13
CA HIS A 121 8.19 -9.10 -11.51
C HIS A 121 9.38 -8.21 -11.12
N PRO A 122 9.99 -8.40 -9.94
CA PRO A 122 10.99 -7.50 -9.39
C PRO A 122 12.25 -7.34 -10.25
N HIS A 123 12.58 -8.33 -11.09
CA HIS A 123 13.75 -8.26 -11.97
C HIS A 123 13.53 -7.47 -13.27
N SER A 124 12.27 -7.18 -13.62
CA SER A 124 11.91 -6.51 -14.87
C SER A 124 11.04 -5.26 -14.70
N GLY A 125 10.57 -4.97 -13.49
CA GLY A 125 9.62 -3.89 -13.22
C GLY A 125 8.23 -4.09 -13.85
N LYS A 126 7.95 -5.25 -14.47
CA LYS A 126 6.65 -5.55 -15.05
C LYS A 126 5.63 -5.81 -13.94
N ALA A 127 4.45 -5.23 -14.11
CA ALA A 127 3.32 -5.44 -13.22
C ALA A 127 2.10 -5.83 -14.05
N PHE A 128 1.34 -6.80 -13.57
CA PHE A 128 0.07 -7.22 -14.15
C PHE A 128 -1.03 -7.02 -13.12
N LEU A 129 -2.17 -6.53 -13.58
CA LEU A 129 -3.32 -6.26 -12.73
C LEU A 129 -4.53 -7.01 -13.27
N LYS A 130 -5.22 -7.72 -12.38
CA LYS A 130 -6.52 -8.34 -12.65
C LYS A 130 -7.54 -7.80 -11.68
N ARG A 131 -8.60 -7.17 -12.20
CA ARG A 131 -9.77 -6.80 -11.39
C ARG A 131 -10.56 -8.07 -11.06
N LEU A 132 -10.83 -8.27 -9.78
CA LEU A 132 -11.42 -9.51 -9.29
C LEU A 132 -12.92 -9.61 -9.63
N GLY A 133 -13.39 -10.85 -9.75
CA GLY A 133 -14.82 -11.16 -9.89
C GLY A 133 -15.58 -10.89 -8.59
N GLN A 134 -16.91 -11.05 -8.62
CA GLN A 134 -17.75 -10.72 -7.47
C GLN A 134 -17.43 -11.58 -6.23
N SER A 135 -17.28 -12.89 -6.38
CA SER A 135 -16.98 -13.81 -5.28
C SER A 135 -15.63 -13.51 -4.61
N GLU A 136 -14.58 -13.34 -5.42
CA GLU A 136 -13.25 -12.98 -4.93
C GLU A 136 -13.25 -11.61 -4.24
N ALA A 137 -14.01 -10.64 -4.76
CA ALA A 137 -14.14 -9.31 -4.16
C ALA A 137 -14.87 -9.33 -2.81
N GLU A 138 -15.88 -10.20 -2.65
CA GLU A 138 -16.59 -10.39 -1.37
C GLU A 138 -15.66 -10.96 -0.29
N LEU A 139 -14.80 -11.93 -0.65
CA LEU A 139 -13.77 -12.46 0.26
C LEU A 139 -12.78 -11.36 0.67
N THR A 140 -12.26 -10.58 -0.27
CA THR A 140 -11.37 -9.45 0.03
C THR A 140 -12.05 -8.45 0.97
N ALA A 141 -13.32 -8.13 0.74
CA ALA A 141 -14.07 -7.22 1.61
C ALA A 141 -14.24 -7.78 3.04
N GLN A 142 -14.49 -9.08 3.19
CA GLN A 142 -14.58 -9.73 4.50
C GLN A 142 -13.24 -9.69 5.24
N GLU A 143 -12.14 -10.03 4.56
CA GLU A 143 -10.79 -9.98 5.11
C GLU A 143 -10.43 -8.56 5.58
N GLU A 144 -10.74 -7.54 4.78
CA GLU A 144 -10.53 -6.15 5.17
C GLU A 144 -11.36 -5.73 6.37
N MET A 145 -12.61 -6.16 6.44
CA MET A 145 -13.48 -5.86 7.59
C MET A 145 -12.91 -6.48 8.88
N VAL A 146 -12.47 -7.74 8.83
CA VAL A 146 -11.83 -8.41 9.97
C VAL A 146 -10.56 -7.68 10.39
N TYR A 147 -9.72 -7.29 9.42
CA TYR A 147 -8.49 -6.55 9.68
C TYR A 147 -8.76 -5.19 10.35
N LEU A 148 -9.70 -4.41 9.83
CA LEU A 148 -10.07 -3.11 10.41
C LEU A 148 -10.65 -3.24 11.83
N ILE A 149 -11.46 -4.27 12.09
CA ILE A 149 -11.94 -4.57 13.44
C ILE A 149 -10.77 -4.91 14.37
N SER A 150 -9.80 -5.69 13.91
CA SER A 150 -8.63 -6.06 14.71
C SER A 150 -7.77 -4.84 15.06
N LEU A 151 -7.58 -3.91 14.11
CA LEU A 151 -6.87 -2.65 14.34
C LEU A 151 -7.59 -1.76 15.34
N LYS A 152 -8.93 -1.66 15.25
CA LYS A 152 -9.73 -0.93 16.25
C LYS A 152 -9.58 -1.52 17.63
N LYS A 153 -9.59 -2.85 17.76
CA LYS A 153 -9.40 -3.54 19.03
C LYS A 153 -8.00 -3.28 19.62
N GLN A 154 -6.93 -3.39 18.82
CA GLN A 154 -5.58 -3.05 19.27
C GLN A 154 -5.44 -1.60 19.72
N LYS A 155 -6.08 -0.65 19.04
CA LYS A 155 -6.09 0.76 19.48
C LYS A 155 -6.79 0.94 20.83
N LEU A 156 -7.93 0.28 21.03
CA LEU A 156 -8.68 0.33 22.29
C LEU A 156 -7.90 -0.32 23.46
N GLU A 157 -7.14 -1.38 23.19
CA GLU A 157 -6.29 -2.06 24.19
C GLU A 157 -4.95 -1.32 24.41
N GLY A 158 -4.49 -0.51 23.45
CA GLY A 158 -3.22 0.22 23.47
C GLY A 158 -3.24 1.61 24.11
N ASP A 159 -4.41 2.11 24.51
CA ASP A 159 -4.61 3.43 25.15
C ASP A 159 -4.53 3.39 26.70
N ILE A 160 -3.79 2.44 27.29
CA ILE A 160 -3.47 2.46 28.72
C ILE A 160 -2.02 2.93 28.90
N THR A 161 -1.84 4.24 28.99
CA THR A 161 -0.76 4.81 29.81
C THR A 161 -1.39 5.29 31.12
N LEU A 162 -1.19 4.51 32.18
CA LEU A 162 -1.39 5.00 33.55
C LEU A 162 -0.14 5.81 33.92
N PHE A 163 -0.35 7.03 34.42
CA PHE A 163 0.68 7.78 35.15
C PHE A 163 0.72 7.34 36.61
#